data_AF-A0A6A4JTJ8-F1
#
_entry.id   AF-A0A6A4JTJ8-F1
#
_cell.length_a   1.000
_cell.length_b   1.000
_cell.length_c   1.000
_cell.angle_alpha   90.00
_cell.angle_beta   90.00
_cell.angle_gamma   90.00
#
_symmetry.space_group_name_H-M   'P 1'
#
loop_
_entity.id
_entity.type
_entity.pdbx_description
1 polymer ?
#
loop_
_entity_poly.entity_id
_entity_poly.type
_entity_poly.pdbx_seq_one_letter_code
_entity_poly.pdbx_strand_id
1 'polypeptide(L)'
;MLEGGEEEKLRAECTLSGVQLTPKGRVILGQRSRPIAYPRLSDTHLEKMWIYSLGVTVRGIVSWQEASIGLKTILSRMLSPDLHSRASLMDLLDVSTSV
;
A
#
# COMPACT_ATOMS: atom_id res chain seq x y z
N MET A 1 -7.60 8.47 -19.11
CA MET A 1 -8.60 8.28 -18.06
C MET A 1 -8.85 6.79 -17.93
N LEU A 2 -8.61 6.21 -16.76
CA LEU A 2 -9.00 4.82 -16.47
C LEU A 2 -10.51 4.84 -16.25
N GLU A 3 -11.23 3.86 -16.79
CA GLU A 3 -12.68 3.79 -16.60
C GLU A 3 -12.99 3.45 -15.14
N GLY A 4 -14.04 4.04 -14.57
CA GLY A 4 -14.38 3.88 -13.15
C GLY A 4 -14.55 2.42 -12.68
N GLY A 5 -14.79 1.47 -13.61
CA GLY A 5 -14.83 0.04 -13.32
C GLY A 5 -13.45 -0.64 -13.20
N GLU A 6 -12.40 -0.09 -13.81
CA GLU A 6 -11.02 -0.55 -13.61
C GLU A 6 -10.48 -0.07 -12.26
N GLU A 7 -10.80 1.16 -11.86
CA GLU A 7 -10.46 1.69 -10.52
C GLU A 7 -11.05 0.85 -9.38
N GLU A 8 -12.28 0.35 -9.56
CA GLU A 8 -12.96 -0.48 -8.55
C GLU A 8 -12.44 -1.93 -8.53
N LYS A 9 -12.04 -2.50 -9.68
CA LYS A 9 -11.30 -3.78 -9.72
C LYS A 9 -9.88 -3.68 -9.14
N LEU A 10 -9.29 -2.50 -9.18
CA LEU A 10 -7.97 -2.18 -8.63
C LEU A 10 -7.99 -1.84 -7.13
N ARG A 11 -9.17 -1.80 -6.49
CA ARG A 11 -9.29 -1.59 -5.04
C ARG A 11 -8.67 -2.77 -4.27
N ALA A 12 -7.43 -2.54 -3.86
CA ALA A 12 -6.65 -3.29 -2.88
C ALA A 12 -6.35 -4.76 -3.23
N GLU A 13 -5.35 -4.95 -4.10
CA GLU A 13 -4.82 -6.27 -4.46
C GLU A 13 -3.79 -6.83 -3.45
N CYS A 14 -3.49 -6.08 -2.39
CA CYS A 14 -2.74 -6.57 -1.23
C CYS A 14 -3.77 -6.99 -0.17
N THR A 15 -3.75 -8.26 0.19
CA THR A 15 -4.60 -8.84 1.23
C THR A 15 -3.71 -9.48 2.28
N LEU A 16 -4.23 -9.75 3.47
CA LEU A 16 -3.46 -10.41 4.55
C LEU A 16 -2.86 -11.74 4.11
N SER A 17 -3.53 -12.50 3.25
CA SER A 17 -3.01 -13.77 2.71
C SER A 17 -1.84 -13.58 1.74
N GLY A 18 -1.71 -12.39 1.16
CA GLY A 18 -0.58 -11.97 0.33
C GLY A 18 0.58 -11.36 1.11
N VAL A 19 0.50 -11.25 2.44
CA VAL A 19 1.56 -10.70 3.29
C VAL A 19 2.15 -11.82 4.14
N GLN A 20 3.46 -12.01 4.06
CA GLN A 20 4.19 -13.02 4.81
C GLN A 20 5.18 -12.37 5.77
N LEU A 21 5.23 -12.85 7.02
CA LEU A 21 6.24 -12.46 7.98
C LEU A 21 7.31 -13.54 8.05
N THR A 22 8.55 -13.14 7.79
CA THR A 22 9.69 -14.05 7.96
C THR A 22 10.04 -14.23 9.44
N PRO A 23 10.74 -15.32 9.82
CA PRO A 23 11.23 -15.49 11.21
C PRO A 23 12.14 -14.36 11.70
N LYS A 24 12.75 -13.58 10.79
CA LYS A 24 13.59 -12.42 11.10
C LYS A 24 12.79 -11.11 11.20
N GLY A 25 11.46 -11.17 11.20
CA GLY A 25 10.58 -10.00 11.30
C GLY A 25 10.43 -9.19 10.00
N ARG A 26 10.97 -9.65 8.87
CA ARG A 26 10.76 -8.97 7.56
C ARG A 26 9.37 -9.29 7.03
N VAL A 27 8.71 -8.27 6.47
CA VAL A 27 7.44 -8.40 5.77
C VAL A 27 7.73 -8.60 4.27
N ILE A 28 7.15 -9.64 3.68
CA ILE A 28 7.27 -9.98 2.26
C ILE A 28 5.87 -9.94 1.65
N LEU A 29 5.76 -9.29 0.49
CA LEU A 29 4.57 -9.39 -0.35
C LEU A 29 4.69 -10.63 -1.21
N GLY A 30 3.79 -11.60 -1.01
CA GLY A 30 3.75 -12.86 -1.72
C GLY A 30 3.58 -12.64 -3.22
N GLN A 31 4.31 -13.42 -4.01
CA GLN A 31 4.15 -13.39 -5.46
C GLN A 31 2.80 -13.97 -5.85
N ARG A 32 2.09 -13.26 -6.74
CA ARG A 32 0.95 -13.84 -7.44
C ARG A 32 1.41 -14.95 -8.36
N SER A 33 0.64 -16.03 -8.42
CA SER A 33 0.86 -17.15 -9.34
C SER A 33 0.73 -16.75 -10.81
N ARG A 34 0.11 -15.60 -11.11
CA ARG A 34 0.02 -15.00 -12.45
C ARG A 34 0.30 -13.50 -12.40
N PRO A 35 1.25 -12.97 -13.19
CA PRO A 35 1.44 -11.53 -13.31
C PRO A 35 0.20 -10.91 -13.94
N ILE A 36 -0.34 -9.85 -13.34
CA ILE A 36 -1.32 -8.99 -14.01
C ILE A 36 -0.54 -7.89 -14.71
N ALA A 37 -0.57 -7.90 -16.04
CA ALA A 37 -0.02 -6.82 -16.83
C ALA A 37 -1.04 -5.68 -16.86
N TYR A 38 -0.60 -4.49 -16.45
CA TYR A 38 -1.38 -3.26 -16.57
C TYR A 38 -0.77 -2.39 -17.67
N PRO A 39 -1.06 -2.66 -18.96
CA PRO A 39 -0.33 -2.07 -20.08
C PRO A 39 -0.46 -0.55 -20.22
N ARG A 40 -1.32 0.09 -19.43
CA ARG A 40 -1.58 1.53 -19.44
C ARG A 40 -1.08 2.27 -18.19
N LEU A 41 -0.53 1.56 -17.21
CA LEU A 41 -0.06 2.15 -15.97
C LEU A 41 1.46 2.33 -16.02
N SER A 42 1.93 3.49 -15.57
CA SER A 42 3.36 3.71 -15.34
C SER A 42 3.78 2.99 -14.05
N ASP A 43 5.09 2.77 -13.90
CA ASP A 43 5.66 2.20 -12.67
C ASP A 43 5.26 3.02 -11.42
N THR A 44 5.21 4.35 -11.54
CA THR A 44 4.74 5.22 -10.47
C THR A 44 3.27 4.96 -10.14
N HIS A 45 2.39 4.79 -11.13
CA HIS A 45 0.99 4.46 -10.86
C HIS A 45 0.87 3.12 -10.12
N LEU A 46 1.63 2.11 -10.55
CA LEU A 46 1.66 0.79 -9.92
C LEU A 46 2.17 0.87 -8.48
N GLU A 47 3.26 1.59 -8.24
CA GLU A 47 3.82 1.83 -6.90
C GLU A 47 2.76 2.45 -5.97
N LYS A 48 2.13 3.55 -6.40
CA LYS A 48 1.09 4.22 -5.61
C LYS A 48 -0.12 3.32 -5.34
N MET A 49 -0.46 2.43 -6.26
CA MET A 49 -1.53 1.45 -6.03
C MET A 49 -1.15 0.38 -5.01
N TRP A 50 0.08 -0.13 -5.06
CA TRP A 50 0.59 -1.08 -4.07
C TRP A 50 0.65 -0.46 -2.68
N ILE A 51 1.11 0.78 -2.57
CA ILE A 51 1.16 1.54 -1.32
C ILE A 51 -0.25 1.72 -0.75
N TYR A 52 -1.23 2.07 -1.59
CA TYR A 52 -2.63 2.16 -1.16
C TYR A 52 -3.14 0.82 -0.61
N SER A 53 -2.89 -0.25 -1.35
CA SER A 53 -3.34 -1.60 -0.99
C SER A 53 -2.74 -2.07 0.34
N LEU A 54 -1.45 -1.80 0.54
CA LEU A 54 -0.78 -2.05 1.81
C LEU A 54 -1.38 -1.20 2.94
N GLY A 55 -1.65 0.08 2.68
CA GLY A 55 -2.27 0.99 3.65
C GLY A 55 -3.65 0.51 4.10
N VAL A 56 -4.48 0.00 3.17
CA VAL A 56 -5.79 -0.58 3.48
C VAL A 56 -5.62 -1.81 4.36
N THR A 57 -4.67 -2.69 4.01
CA THR A 57 -4.37 -3.91 4.78
C THR A 57 -3.96 -3.57 6.21
N VAL A 58 -3.01 -2.67 6.39
CA VAL A 58 -2.52 -2.26 7.72
C VAL A 58 -3.62 -1.57 8.53
N ARG A 59 -4.42 -0.69 7.91
CA ARG A 59 -5.55 -0.04 8.56
C ARG A 59 -6.60 -1.03 9.08
N GLY A 60 -6.78 -2.17 8.41
CA GLY A 60 -7.70 -3.21 8.86
C GLY A 60 -7.26 -3.93 10.14
N ILE A 61 -5.97 -3.84 10.51
CA ILE A 61 -5.40 -4.54 11.68
C ILE A 61 -5.11 -3.57 12.82
N VAL A 62 -4.72 -2.34 12.51
CA VAL A 62 -4.28 -1.35 13.50
C VAL A 62 -5.48 -0.70 14.20
N SER A 63 -5.48 -0.69 15.54
CA SER A 63 -6.38 0.15 16.32
C SER A 63 -6.03 1.61 16.11
N TRP A 64 -6.91 2.35 15.43
CA TRP A 64 -6.66 3.76 15.13
C TRP A 64 -6.59 4.63 16.38
N GLN A 65 -7.24 4.25 17.48
CA GLN A 65 -7.17 5.03 18.72
C GLN A 65 -5.77 4.93 19.35
N GLU A 66 -5.19 3.73 19.33
CA GLU A 66 -3.90 3.40 19.97
C GLU A 66 -2.68 3.67 19.08
N ALA A 67 -2.88 3.84 17.77
CA ALA A 67 -1.79 4.11 16.83
C ALA A 67 -1.02 5.41 17.15
N SER A 68 0.30 5.36 17.00
CA SER A 68 1.16 6.54 17.13
C SER A 68 0.81 7.61 16.08
N ILE A 69 1.16 8.86 16.36
CA ILE A 69 0.93 9.98 15.43
C ILE A 69 1.65 9.73 14.10
N GLY A 70 2.87 9.20 14.14
CA GLY A 70 3.64 8.84 12.95
C GLY A 70 2.90 7.79 12.11
N LEU A 71 2.41 6.72 12.73
CA LEU A 71 1.66 5.67 12.04
C LEU A 71 0.35 6.20 11.44
N LYS A 72 -0.40 7.03 12.17
CA LYS A 72 -1.61 7.70 11.66
C LYS A 72 -1.31 8.58 10.46
N THR A 73 -0.23 9.35 10.53
CA THR A 73 0.19 10.28 9.47
C THR A 73 0.56 9.51 8.21
N ILE A 74 1.40 8.48 8.33
CA ILE A 74 1.82 7.72 7.15
C ILE A 74 0.66 6.93 6.55
N LEU A 75 -0.20 6.30 7.37
CA LEU A 75 -1.40 5.62 6.89
C LEU A 75 -2.35 6.57 6.16
N SER A 76 -2.50 7.81 6.64
CA SER A 76 -3.31 8.82 5.96
C SER A 76 -2.74 9.16 4.57
N ARG A 77 -1.40 9.27 4.44
CA ARG A 77 -0.74 9.51 3.14
C ARG A 77 -0.82 8.30 2.22
N MET A 78 -0.66 7.08 2.74
CA MET A 78 -0.82 5.84 1.96
C MET A 78 -2.23 5.71 1.38
N LEU A 79 -3.23 6.17 2.14
CA LEU A 79 -4.64 6.10 1.79
C LEU A 79 -5.18 7.34 1.09
N SER A 80 -4.30 8.25 0.60
CA SER A 80 -4.75 9.44 -0.11
C SER A 80 -5.59 9.06 -1.35
N PRO A 81 -6.78 9.66 -1.52
CA PRO A 81 -7.60 9.45 -2.70
C PRO A 81 -6.95 10.06 -3.94
N ASP A 82 -6.17 11.14 -3.77
CA ASP A 82 -5.37 11.70 -4.85
C ASP A 82 -4.06 10.92 -5.02
N LEU A 83 -3.81 10.48 -6.24
CA LEU A 83 -2.67 9.64 -6.60
C LEU A 83 -1.33 10.38 -6.45
N HIS A 84 -1.32 11.69 -6.70
CA HIS A 84 -0.10 12.50 -6.67
C HIS A 84 0.37 12.79 -5.24
N SER A 85 -0.57 12.99 -4.32
CA SER A 85 -0.29 13.19 -2.88
C SER A 85 -0.12 11.89 -2.09
N ARG A 86 -0.39 10.73 -2.70
CA ARG A 86 -0.21 9.44 -2.03
C ARG A 86 1.27 9.20 -1.71
N ALA A 87 1.56 8.55 -0.59
CA ALA A 87 2.94 8.21 -0.21
C ALA A 87 3.69 7.42 -1.31
N SER A 88 5.00 7.60 -1.39
CA SER A 88 5.96 6.77 -2.16
C SER A 88 6.64 5.74 -1.26
N LEU A 89 7.36 4.79 -1.85
CA LEU A 89 8.19 3.83 -1.12
C LEU A 89 9.26 4.56 -0.29
N MET A 90 9.83 5.65 -0.81
CA MET A 90 10.81 6.46 -0.08
C MET A 90 10.19 7.11 1.16
N ASP A 91 8.97 7.66 1.05
CA ASP A 91 8.25 8.21 2.21
C ASP A 91 8.05 7.17 3.32
N LEU A 92 7.84 5.90 2.96
CA LEU A 92 7.69 4.80 3.92
C LEU A 92 9.02 4.44 4.59
N LEU A 93 10.12 4.45 3.84
CA LEU A 93 11.45 4.17 4.37
C LEU A 93 11.93 5.29 5.30
N ASP A 94 11.73 6.55 4.95
CA ASP A 94 12.15 7.71 5.76
C ASP A 94 11.46 7.71 7.13
N VAL A 95 10.17 7.39 7.20
CA VAL A 95 9.43 7.27 8.47
C VAL A 95 9.94 6.10 9.32
N SER A 96 10.40 5.01 8.71
CA SER A 96 10.91 3.83 9.45
C SER A 96 12.31 4.02 10.04
N THR A 97 13.08 4.97 9.52
CA THR A 97 14.45 5.30 10.01
C THR A 97 14.47 6.44 11.01
N SER A 98 13.37 7.18 11.13
CA SER A 98 13.21 8.33 12.04
C SER A 98 12.75 7.94 13.45
N VAL A 99 12.83 6.64 13.79
CA VAL A 99 12.45 6.05 15.09
C VAL A 99 13.67 5.41 15.73
#